data_AF-A0A928AT83-F1
#
_entry.id   AF-A0A928AT83-F1
#
_cell.length_a   1.000
_cell.length_b   1.000
_cell.length_c   1.000
_cell.angle_alpha   90.00
_cell.angle_beta   90.00
_cell.angle_gamma   90.00
#
_symmetry.space_group_name_H-M   'P 1'
#
loop_
_entity.id
_entity.type
_entity.pdbx_description
1 polymer ?
#
loop_
_entity_poly.entity_id
_entity_poly.type
_entity_poly.pdbx_seq_one_letter_code
_entity_poly.pdbx_strand_id
1 'polypeptide(L)'
;MFFNEKGILNIDEMVVNNASFKTIMEDGVITEEEIKAQSDKVVAMLHDMEAKYNEEQLAEIKNLLVESSVLYAVYNFHSIQNINK
;
A
#
# COMPACT_ATOMS: atom_id res chain seq x y z
N MET A 1 3.11 10.65 11.51
CA MET A 1 4.38 9.96 11.78
C MET A 1 4.24 8.52 11.32
N PHE A 2 5.26 7.92 10.71
CA PHE A 2 5.20 6.53 10.23
C PHE A 2 5.27 5.51 11.37
N PHE A 3 5.94 5.86 12.47
CA PHE A 3 6.14 4.98 13.61
C PHE A 3 5.33 5.47 14.82
N ASN A 4 4.80 4.52 15.61
CA ASN A 4 4.20 4.83 16.90
C ASN A 4 5.28 5.07 17.98
N GLU A 5 4.85 5.36 19.22
CA GLU A 5 5.75 5.63 20.36
C GLU A 5 6.72 4.48 20.68
N LYS A 6 6.44 3.27 20.17
CA LYS A 6 7.28 2.07 20.35
C LYS A 6 8.22 1.82 19.17
N GLY A 7 8.27 2.71 18.18
CA GLY A 7 9.09 2.55 16.97
C GLY A 7 8.54 1.52 15.98
N ILE A 8 7.27 1.11 16.13
CA ILE A 8 6.62 0.16 15.23
C ILE A 8 5.93 0.93 14.11
N LEU A 9 6.14 0.48 12.88
CA LEU A 9 5.49 1.03 11.68
C LEU A 9 3.96 0.89 11.84
N ASN A 10 3.24 2.00 11.89
CA ASN A 10 1.80 1.99 12.20
C ASN A 10 0.90 1.79 10.97
N ILE A 11 1.42 1.16 9.91
CA ILE A 11 0.70 1.09 8.63
C ILE A 11 -0.53 0.19 8.73
N ASP A 12 -0.49 -0.91 9.49
CA ASP A 12 -1.62 -1.83 9.58
C ASP A 12 -2.87 -1.15 10.16
N GLU A 13 -2.70 -0.38 11.25
CA GLU A 13 -3.78 0.42 11.84
C GLU A 13 -4.28 1.49 10.87
N MET A 14 -3.38 2.12 10.12
CA MET A 14 -3.76 3.12 9.12
C MET A 14 -4.53 2.51 7.94
N VAL A 15 -4.19 1.28 7.53
CA VAL A 15 -4.87 0.55 6.46
C VAL A 15 -6.28 0.16 6.89
N VAL A 16 -6.45 -0.48 8.05
CA VAL A 16 -7.80 -0.88 8.52
C VAL A 16 -8.71 0.31 8.78
N ASN A 17 -8.13 1.48 9.07
CA ASN A 17 -8.87 2.72 9.25
C ASN A 17 -9.11 3.51 7.96
N ASN A 18 -8.45 3.15 6.85
CA ASN A 18 -8.55 3.83 5.58
C ASN A 18 -9.95 3.69 4.98
N ALA A 19 -10.49 4.79 4.45
CA ALA A 19 -11.82 4.79 3.83
C ALA A 19 -11.93 3.85 2.63
N SER A 20 -10.92 3.81 1.74
CA SER A 20 -10.91 2.86 0.62
C SER A 20 -10.98 1.43 1.11
N PHE A 21 -10.17 1.08 2.12
CA PHE A 21 -10.13 -0.28 2.67
C PHE A 21 -11.48 -0.66 3.29
N LYS A 22 -12.08 0.23 4.10
CA LYS A 22 -13.38 -0.01 4.72
C LYS A 22 -14.49 -0.23 3.69
N THR A 23 -14.52 0.57 2.62
CA THR A 23 -15.50 0.43 1.55
C THR A 23 -15.31 -0.87 0.77
N ILE A 24 -14.08 -1.17 0.34
CA ILE A 24 -13.79 -2.39 -0.45
C ILE A 24 -14.05 -3.68 0.35
N MET A 25 -13.88 -3.62 1.67
CA MET A 25 -14.06 -4.79 2.53
C MET A 25 -15.48 -4.89 3.13
N GLU A 26 -16.41 -4.00 2.77
CA GLU A 26 -17.69 -3.83 3.45
C GLU A 26 -18.57 -5.10 3.40
N ASP A 27 -18.61 -5.78 2.26
CA ASP A 27 -19.39 -7.00 2.06
C ASP A 27 -18.53 -8.28 2.08
N GLY A 28 -17.22 -8.13 2.24
CA GLY A 28 -16.24 -9.22 2.24
C GLY A 28 -15.94 -9.83 0.87
N VAL A 29 -16.43 -9.24 -0.23
CA VAL A 29 -16.21 -9.71 -1.60
C VAL A 29 -15.53 -8.63 -2.41
N ILE A 30 -14.25 -8.84 -2.75
CA ILE A 30 -13.49 -7.88 -3.55
C ILE A 30 -13.78 -8.12 -5.04
N THR A 31 -14.35 -7.12 -5.70
CA THR A 31 -14.70 -7.15 -7.13
C THR A 31 -13.58 -6.61 -8.03
N GLU A 32 -13.63 -6.93 -9.32
CA GLU A 32 -12.69 -6.38 -10.32
C GLU A 32 -12.85 -4.86 -10.45
N GLU A 33 -14.07 -4.35 -10.37
CA GLU A 33 -14.38 -2.93 -10.42
C GLU A 33 -13.75 -2.16 -9.25
N GLU A 34 -13.79 -2.72 -8.04
CA GLU A 34 -13.16 -2.13 -6.86
C GLU A 34 -11.64 -2.13 -6.96
N ILE A 35 -11.05 -3.22 -7.45
CA ILE A 35 -9.60 -3.29 -7.72
C ILE A 35 -9.23 -2.21 -8.75
N LYS A 36 -10.01 -2.08 -9.82
CA LYS A 36 -9.78 -1.06 -10.85
C LYS A 36 -9.88 0.34 -10.27
N ALA A 37 -10.94 0.64 -9.51
CA ALA A 37 -11.14 1.96 -8.91
C ALA A 37 -10.01 2.33 -7.93
N GLN A 38 -9.55 1.37 -7.12
CA GLN A 38 -8.42 1.59 -6.23
C GLN A 38 -7.10 1.79 -7.00
N SER A 39 -6.89 1.05 -8.10
CA SER A 39 -5.75 1.24 -9.00
C SER A 39 -5.75 2.64 -9.62
N ASP A 40 -6.88 3.06 -10.19
CA ASP A 40 -7.04 4.39 -10.79
C ASP A 40 -6.77 5.50 -9.76
N LYS A 41 -7.21 5.32 -8.51
CA LYS A 41 -6.95 6.26 -7.41
C LYS A 41 -5.46 6.36 -7.08
N VAL A 42 -4.74 5.25 -7.02
CA VAL A 42 -3.28 5.25 -6.77
C VAL A 42 -2.54 5.93 -7.93
N VAL A 43 -2.89 5.63 -9.18
CA VAL A 43 -2.29 6.27 -10.37
C VAL A 43 -2.52 7.78 -10.34
N ALA A 44 -3.73 8.23 -10.03
CA ALA A 44 -4.03 9.65 -9.90
C ALA A 44 -3.17 10.33 -8.82
N MET A 45 -3.01 9.69 -7.65
CA MET A 45 -2.15 10.21 -6.57
C MET A 45 -0.68 10.34 -7.01
N LEU A 46 -0.18 9.39 -7.81
CA LEU A 46 1.20 9.44 -8.32
C LEU A 46 1.41 10.57 -9.32
N HIS A 47 0.49 10.75 -10.28
CA HIS A 47 0.54 11.89 -11.20
C HIS A 47 0.45 13.24 -10.46
N ASP A 48 -0.37 13.31 -9.43
CA ASP A 48 -0.46 14.48 -8.55
C ASP A 48 0.87 14.78 -7.84
N MET A 49 1.63 13.76 -7.44
CA MET A 49 2.96 13.92 -6.86
C MET A 49 3.99 14.34 -7.90
N GLU A 50 3.97 13.73 -9.09
CA GLU A 50 4.86 14.12 -10.22
C GLU A 50 4.74 15.60 -10.58
N ALA A 51 3.53 16.16 -10.49
CA ALA A 51 3.30 17.58 -10.77
C ALA A 51 3.75 18.53 -9.65
N LYS A 52 3.84 18.04 -8.40
CA LYS A 52 4.06 18.88 -7.19
C LYS A 52 5.48 18.78 -6.63
N TYR A 53 6.15 17.65 -6.83
CA TYR A 53 7.40 17.34 -6.15
C TYR A 53 8.61 17.49 -7.08
N ASN A 54 9.77 17.73 -6.47
CA ASN A 54 11.03 17.77 -7.20
C ASN A 54 11.60 16.36 -7.44
N GLU A 55 12.67 16.26 -8.22
CA GLU A 55 13.27 14.96 -8.58
C GLU A 55 13.75 14.14 -7.38
N GLU A 56 14.30 14.78 -6.35
CA GLU A 56 14.79 14.11 -5.14
C GLU A 56 13.64 13.50 -4.34
N GLN A 57 12.58 14.26 -4.12
CA GLN A 57 11.36 13.79 -3.46
C GLN A 57 10.70 12.64 -4.24
N LEU A 58 10.65 12.75 -5.57
CA LEU A 58 10.13 11.67 -6.42
C LEU A 58 11.02 10.41 -6.35
N ALA A 59 12.34 10.56 -6.25
CA ALA A 59 13.25 9.45 -6.07
C ALA A 59 13.05 8.74 -4.72
N GLU A 60 12.87 9.49 -3.64
CA GLU A 60 12.56 8.93 -2.31
C GLU A 60 11.25 8.13 -2.32
N ILE A 61 10.20 8.66 -2.94
CA ILE A 61 8.90 7.98 -3.06
C ILE A 61 9.03 6.72 -3.90
N LYS A 62 9.74 6.78 -5.04
CA LYS A 62 9.99 5.61 -5.89
C LYS A 62 10.72 4.52 -5.13
N ASN A 63 11.77 4.86 -4.40
CA ASN A 63 12.51 3.90 -3.59
C ASN A 63 11.63 3.25 -2.52
N LEU A 64 10.82 4.05 -1.80
CA LEU A 64 9.90 3.53 -0.81
C LEU A 64 8.85 2.57 -1.41
N LEU A 65 8.27 2.92 -2.57
CA LEU A 65 7.30 2.07 -3.26
C LEU A 65 7.92 0.74 -3.71
N VAL A 66 9.15 0.77 -4.23
CA VAL A 66 9.89 -0.43 -4.64
C VAL A 66 10.17 -1.33 -3.45
N GLU A 67 10.79 -0.80 -2.38
CA GLU A 67 11.15 -1.61 -1.21
C GLU A 67 9.90 -2.16 -0.49
N SER A 68 8.82 -1.37 -0.41
CA SER A 68 7.53 -1.85 0.15
C SER A 68 6.93 -2.97 -0.69
N SER A 69 7.02 -2.88 -2.03
CA SER A 69 6.54 -3.92 -2.93
C SER A 69 7.38 -5.20 -2.84
N VAL A 70 8.71 -5.06 -2.71
CA VAL A 70 9.61 -6.19 -2.46
C VAL A 70 9.25 -6.87 -1.14
N LEU A 71 9.07 -6.10 -0.07
CA LEU A 71 8.67 -6.62 1.25
C LEU A 71 7.36 -7.42 1.18
N TYR A 72 6.34 -6.88 0.51
CA TYR A 72 5.06 -7.56 0.30
C TYR A 72 5.24 -8.86 -0.49
N ALA A 73 6.01 -8.83 -1.59
CA ALA A 73 6.26 -10.01 -2.41
C ALA A 73 6.98 -11.11 -1.63
N VAL A 74 8.05 -10.79 -0.89
CA VAL A 74 8.78 -11.79 -0.10
C VAL A 74 7.96 -12.36 1.06
N TYR A 75 7.10 -11.54 1.69
CA TYR A 75 6.16 -12.02 2.72
C TYR A 75 5.15 -13.01 2.14
N ASN A 76 4.61 -12.72 0.96
CA ASN A 76 3.72 -13.64 0.26
C ASN A 76 4.42 -14.94 -0.13
N PHE A 77 5.63 -14.88 -0.69
CA PHE A 77 6.41 -16.07 -1.01
C PHE A 77 6.71 -16.90 0.25
N HIS A 78 7.13 -16.25 1.34
CA HIS A 78 7.36 -16.91 2.62
C HIS A 78 6.08 -17.56 3.16
N SER A 79 4.95 -16.86 3.10
CA SER A 79 3.66 -17.41 3.52
C SER A 79 3.31 -18.66 2.71
N ILE A 80 3.38 -18.59 1.38
CA ILE A 80 3.11 -19.72 0.47
C ILE A 80 4.01 -20.92 0.77
N GLN A 81 5.30 -20.71 1.02
CA GLN A 81 6.25 -21.78 1.39
C GLN A 81 5.89 -22.51 2.68
N ASN A 82 5.08 -21.90 3.55
CA ASN A 82 4.71 -22.44 4.85
C ASN A 82 3.23 -22.83 4.96
N ILE A 83 2.41 -22.68 3.90
CA ILE A 83 0.97 -23.05 3.91
C ILE A 83 0.74 -24.54 4.23
N ASN A 84 1.74 -25.40 4.02
CA ASN A 84 1.63 -26.86 4.22
C ASN A 84 2.71 -27.45 5.13
N LYS A 85 3.35 -26.65 5.98
CA LYS A 85 4.26 -27.13 7.04
C LYS A 85 3.55 -27.12 8.38
#